data_AF-A0A351K9M8-F1
#
_entry.id   AF-A0A351K9M8-F1
#
_cell.length_a   1.000
_cell.length_b   1.000
_cell.length_c   1.000
_cell.angle_alpha   90.00
_cell.angle_beta   90.00
_cell.angle_gamma   90.00
#
_symmetry.space_group_name_H-M   'P 1'
#
loop_
_entity.id
_entity.type
_entity.pdbx_description
1 polymer ?
#
loop_
_entity_poly.entity_id
_entity_poly.type
_entity_poly.pdbx_seq_one_letter_code
_entity_poly.pdbx_strand_id
1 'polypeptide(L)'
;ALAEVAASTHTWDELDAHLGTAGVGPLRSVVAHERVARGEDLTGVALFEDPIGLPLRLAGWEPASAGPTIGAYAIDDPVPAAGLLDEIGPVEPAEAGGPDTAAGLSALLELTCVWAEQSNGRRSAVGVHGDAAQAVAALTGTTGRRLSLPAEEALALMAWAGASGGAYGRRRGMARGRFEAWWCAAALAGLDSDWPPAVDELGQAIHELGWWRFDDGTAPSGWHLQMAVEDPLDGLAWALSAGDSAAPIG
;
A
#
# COMPACT_ATOMS: atom_id res chain seq x y z
N ALA A 1 -8.67 -3.58 -13.06
CA ALA A 1 -9.52 -4.81 -13.05
C ALA A 1 -10.95 -4.52 -13.58
N LEU A 2 -11.75 -5.50 -14.04
CA LEU A 2 -13.13 -5.24 -14.50
C LEU A 2 -14.03 -4.65 -13.41
N ALA A 3 -13.91 -5.18 -12.18
CA ALA A 3 -14.64 -4.67 -11.01
C ALA A 3 -14.33 -3.19 -10.75
N GLU A 4 -13.06 -2.81 -10.85
CA GLU A 4 -12.60 -1.42 -10.71
C GLU A 4 -13.18 -0.49 -11.79
N VAL A 5 -13.33 -0.96 -13.03
CA VAL A 5 -13.94 -0.17 -14.12
C VAL A 5 -15.43 0.03 -13.90
N ALA A 6 -16.15 -1.02 -13.50
CA ALA A 6 -17.57 -0.89 -13.15
C ALA A 6 -17.75 0.08 -11.98
N ALA A 7 -16.95 -0.11 -10.93
CA ALA A 7 -16.93 0.72 -9.75
C ALA A 7 -16.36 2.13 -9.98
N SER A 8 -15.71 2.46 -11.09
CA SER A 8 -15.30 3.86 -11.37
C SER A 8 -16.40 4.69 -12.02
N THR A 9 -17.44 4.04 -12.54
CA THR A 9 -18.49 4.67 -13.36
C THR A 9 -19.88 4.54 -12.78
N HIS A 10 -20.10 3.60 -11.85
CA HIS A 10 -21.40 3.31 -11.25
C HIS A 10 -21.29 3.23 -9.72
N THR A 11 -22.37 3.60 -9.04
CA THR A 11 -22.58 3.43 -7.60
C THR A 11 -22.91 1.98 -7.24
N TRP A 12 -22.88 1.64 -5.95
CA TRP A 12 -23.33 0.31 -5.52
C TRP A 12 -24.79 0.03 -5.92
N ASP A 13 -25.71 0.98 -5.68
CA ASP A 13 -27.13 0.82 -5.96
C ASP A 13 -27.42 0.52 -7.45
N GLU A 14 -26.62 1.08 -8.36
CA GLU A 14 -26.71 0.82 -9.80
C GLU A 14 -26.16 -0.57 -10.18
N LEU A 15 -25.20 -1.11 -9.42
CA LEU A 15 -24.53 -2.37 -9.71
C LEU A 15 -25.19 -3.57 -9.03
N ASP A 16 -25.76 -3.39 -7.84
CA ASP A 16 -26.17 -4.47 -6.93
C ASP A 16 -27.06 -5.53 -7.62
N ALA A 17 -28.07 -5.06 -8.35
CA ALA A 17 -29.02 -5.91 -9.08
C ALA A 17 -28.37 -6.78 -10.17
N HIS A 18 -27.15 -6.43 -10.62
CA HIS A 18 -26.43 -7.12 -11.69
C HIS A 18 -25.34 -8.08 -11.20
N LEU A 19 -24.95 -8.01 -9.92
CA LEU A 19 -23.82 -8.78 -9.37
C LEU A 19 -24.21 -10.17 -8.87
N GLY A 20 -25.52 -10.47 -8.82
CA GLY A 20 -26.05 -11.67 -8.18
C GLY A 20 -25.86 -11.65 -6.66
N THR A 21 -26.61 -12.48 -5.93
CA THR A 21 -26.62 -12.49 -4.45
C THR A 21 -26.22 -13.83 -3.84
N ALA A 22 -26.15 -14.91 -4.63
CA ALA A 22 -25.75 -16.23 -4.15
C ALA A 22 -25.05 -17.04 -5.26
N GLY A 23 -23.93 -17.68 -4.92
CA GLY A 23 -23.28 -18.69 -5.78
C GLY A 23 -22.52 -18.17 -7.01
N VAL A 24 -22.29 -16.86 -7.14
CA VAL A 24 -21.60 -16.24 -8.29
C VAL A 24 -20.19 -15.73 -7.88
N GLY A 25 -19.39 -16.58 -7.23
CA GLY A 25 -18.00 -16.31 -6.89
C GLY A 25 -17.73 -14.97 -6.16
N PRO A 26 -16.46 -14.52 -6.11
CA PRO A 26 -16.07 -13.34 -5.34
C PRO A 26 -16.30 -12.00 -6.07
N LEU A 27 -16.96 -11.96 -7.23
CA LEU A 27 -17.08 -10.73 -8.00
C LEU A 27 -17.87 -9.64 -7.23
N ARG A 28 -18.98 -10.03 -6.60
CA ARG A 28 -19.81 -9.12 -5.80
C ARG A 28 -19.02 -8.47 -4.67
N SER A 29 -18.23 -9.25 -3.93
CA SER A 29 -17.42 -8.74 -2.82
C SER A 29 -16.31 -7.83 -3.31
N VAL A 30 -15.61 -8.18 -4.40
CA VAL A 30 -14.60 -7.31 -4.98
C VAL A 30 -15.21 -5.97 -5.43
N VAL A 31 -16.38 -5.98 -6.08
CA VAL A 31 -17.06 -4.73 -6.47
C VAL A 31 -17.50 -3.90 -5.26
N ALA A 32 -18.01 -4.54 -4.20
CA ALA A 32 -18.36 -3.87 -2.95
C ALA A 32 -17.13 -3.16 -2.36
N HIS A 33 -16.01 -3.86 -2.23
CA HIS A 33 -14.76 -3.29 -1.72
C HIS A 33 -14.15 -2.22 -2.63
N GLU A 34 -14.37 -2.29 -3.94
CA GLU A 34 -13.99 -1.20 -4.86
C GLU A 34 -14.82 0.07 -4.60
N ARG A 35 -16.13 -0.05 -4.30
CA ARG A 35 -16.98 1.10 -3.94
C ARG A 35 -16.66 1.64 -2.55
N VAL A 36 -16.38 0.77 -1.58
CA VAL A 36 -15.91 1.18 -0.25
C VAL A 36 -14.60 1.95 -0.33
N ALA A 37 -13.64 1.50 -1.13
CA ALA A 37 -12.38 2.22 -1.35
C ALA A 37 -12.57 3.64 -1.94
N ARG A 38 -13.73 3.91 -2.54
CA ARG A 38 -14.15 5.22 -3.08
C ARG A 38 -15.04 6.01 -2.12
N GLY A 39 -15.25 5.51 -0.90
CA GLY A 39 -15.95 6.21 0.17
C GLY A 39 -17.43 5.84 0.35
N GLU A 40 -17.95 4.83 -0.35
CA GLU A 40 -19.30 4.33 -0.03
C GLU A 40 -19.32 3.55 1.30
N ASP A 41 -20.39 3.73 2.07
CA ASP A 41 -20.70 2.92 3.24
C ASP A 41 -21.72 1.84 2.84
N LEU A 42 -21.25 0.60 2.79
CA LEU A 42 -22.02 -0.58 2.45
C LEU A 42 -22.27 -1.47 3.68
N THR A 43 -22.25 -0.88 4.88
CA THR A 43 -22.57 -1.58 6.12
C THR A 43 -23.94 -2.26 6.01
N GLY A 44 -24.00 -3.55 6.35
CA GLY A 44 -25.22 -4.34 6.27
C GLY A 44 -25.46 -5.02 4.92
N VAL A 45 -24.63 -4.75 3.89
CA VAL A 45 -24.64 -5.53 2.66
C VAL A 45 -24.15 -6.95 2.96
N ALA A 46 -24.95 -7.95 2.58
CA ALA A 46 -24.58 -9.35 2.70
C ALA A 46 -23.66 -9.77 1.53
N LEU A 47 -22.49 -10.29 1.89
CA LEU A 47 -21.55 -10.94 0.97
C LEU A 47 -21.45 -12.43 1.34
N PHE A 48 -21.64 -13.30 0.35
CA PHE A 48 -21.59 -14.75 0.57
C PHE A 48 -20.15 -15.29 0.57
N GLU A 49 -19.31 -14.77 -0.33
CA GLU A 49 -17.85 -15.02 -0.38
C GLU A 49 -17.14 -13.68 -0.32
N ASP A 50 -16.45 -13.39 0.78
CA ASP A 50 -15.63 -12.18 0.94
C ASP A 50 -14.17 -12.53 1.22
N PRO A 51 -13.35 -12.75 0.18
CA PRO A 51 -11.94 -13.04 0.36
C PRO A 51 -11.11 -11.82 0.80
N ILE A 52 -11.67 -10.61 0.76
CA ILE A 52 -10.99 -9.40 1.24
C ILE A 52 -11.22 -9.27 2.75
N GLY A 53 -12.45 -9.49 3.20
CA GLY A 53 -12.80 -9.62 4.62
C GLY A 53 -12.67 -8.34 5.45
N LEU A 54 -12.44 -7.19 4.81
CA LEU A 54 -12.37 -5.89 5.48
C LEU A 54 -13.77 -5.33 5.82
N PRO A 55 -13.87 -4.34 6.71
CA PRO A 55 -15.13 -3.62 6.91
C PRO A 55 -15.68 -3.02 5.62
N LEU A 56 -16.99 -3.11 5.42
CA LEU A 56 -17.70 -2.55 4.26
C LEU A 56 -17.96 -1.05 4.36
N ARG A 57 -17.04 -0.32 4.99
CA ARG A 57 -16.97 1.13 5.08
C ARG A 57 -15.53 1.52 5.36
N LEU A 58 -15.14 2.74 5.00
CA LEU A 58 -13.85 3.28 5.40
C LEU A 58 -13.87 3.63 6.89
N ALA A 59 -12.78 3.32 7.59
CA ALA A 59 -12.51 3.85 8.91
C ALA A 59 -12.18 5.36 8.85
N GLY A 60 -12.24 6.05 9.99
CA GLY A 60 -11.94 7.48 10.06
C GLY A 60 -10.49 7.85 9.69
N TRP A 61 -9.57 6.89 9.81
CA TRP A 61 -8.16 7.01 9.45
C TRP A 61 -7.87 6.50 8.02
N GLU A 62 -8.85 5.92 7.33
CA GLU A 62 -8.66 5.45 5.95
C GLU A 62 -8.89 6.60 4.96
N PRO A 63 -7.92 6.91 4.09
CA PRO A 63 -8.14 7.84 3.00
C PRO A 63 -9.06 7.22 1.95
N ALA A 64 -10.07 7.97 1.51
CA ALA A 64 -10.80 7.61 0.30
C ALA A 64 -9.87 7.74 -0.91
N SER A 65 -9.86 6.73 -1.78
CA SER A 65 -9.04 6.79 -2.98
C SER A 65 -9.84 7.31 -4.17
N ALA A 66 -9.29 8.32 -4.82
CA ALA A 66 -9.79 8.77 -6.12
C ALA A 66 -9.58 7.71 -7.22
N GLY A 67 -8.68 6.75 -7.01
CA GLY A 67 -8.27 5.78 -8.01
C GLY A 67 -7.62 6.43 -9.25
N PRO A 68 -7.33 5.63 -10.29
CA PRO A 68 -6.73 6.14 -11.50
C PRO A 68 -7.78 6.76 -12.43
N THR A 69 -7.33 7.60 -13.37
CA THR A 69 -8.18 8.02 -14.49
C THR A 69 -8.18 6.94 -15.56
N ILE A 70 -9.31 6.24 -15.73
CA ILE A 70 -9.45 5.14 -16.69
C ILE A 70 -10.04 5.67 -18.00
N GLY A 71 -9.22 5.74 -19.04
CA GLY A 71 -9.63 6.08 -20.41
C GLY A 71 -9.90 4.84 -21.27
N ALA A 72 -10.37 5.06 -22.51
CA ALA A 72 -10.70 3.98 -23.45
C ALA A 72 -9.50 3.12 -23.86
N TYR A 73 -8.29 3.70 -23.87
CA TYR A 73 -7.06 3.05 -24.38
C TYR A 73 -5.88 3.11 -23.41
N ALA A 74 -6.01 3.82 -22.29
CA ALA A 74 -4.94 4.01 -21.32
C ALA A 74 -5.52 4.24 -19.93
N ILE A 75 -4.73 3.88 -18.92
CA ILE A 75 -4.97 4.22 -17.52
C ILE A 75 -3.90 5.23 -17.14
N ASP A 76 -4.32 6.37 -16.62
CA ASP A 76 -3.43 7.36 -16.02
C ASP A 76 -3.48 7.22 -14.50
N ASP A 77 -2.36 6.79 -13.93
CA ASP A 77 -2.19 6.48 -12.52
C ASP A 77 -0.80 6.93 -12.05
N PRO A 78 -0.56 8.24 -11.99
CA PRO A 78 0.76 8.77 -11.66
C PRO A 78 1.13 8.42 -10.22
N VAL A 79 2.43 8.32 -9.97
CA VAL A 79 2.94 8.22 -8.60
C VAL A 79 2.49 9.45 -7.81
N PRO A 80 1.86 9.29 -6.63
CA PRO A 80 1.44 10.43 -5.84
C PRO A 80 2.63 11.34 -5.51
N ALA A 81 2.47 12.66 -5.63
CA ALA A 81 3.57 13.60 -5.49
C ALA A 81 4.29 13.46 -4.13
N ALA A 82 5.62 13.46 -4.13
CA ALA A 82 6.44 13.18 -2.94
C ALA A 82 6.57 14.35 -1.96
N GLY A 83 6.19 15.57 -2.35
CA GLY A 83 6.52 16.77 -1.57
C GLY A 83 8.00 17.15 -1.67
N LEU A 84 8.44 18.09 -0.82
CA LEU A 84 9.85 18.45 -0.69
C LEU A 84 10.48 17.60 0.42
N LEU A 85 11.55 16.87 0.09
CA LEU A 85 12.28 16.04 1.06
C LEU A 85 13.46 16.84 1.63
N ASP A 86 13.68 16.68 2.93
CA ASP A 86 14.76 17.32 3.69
C ASP A 86 16.04 16.46 3.68
N GLU A 87 17.20 17.10 3.60
CA GLU A 87 18.48 16.43 3.76
C GLU A 87 18.68 15.90 5.18
N ILE A 88 19.21 14.68 5.27
CA ILE A 88 19.46 14.02 6.54
C ILE A 88 20.97 13.88 6.72
N GLY A 89 21.46 14.33 7.87
CA GLY A 89 22.88 14.20 8.21
C GLY A 89 23.34 12.72 8.18
N PRO A 90 24.65 12.45 8.09
CA PRO A 90 25.16 11.08 8.04
C PRO A 90 24.72 10.25 9.26
N VAL A 91 24.31 9.01 9.00
CA VAL A 91 23.84 8.03 9.97
C VAL A 91 24.48 6.70 9.62
N GLU A 92 25.01 6.01 10.62
CA GLU A 92 25.54 4.66 10.46
C GLU A 92 24.38 3.66 10.28
N PRO A 93 24.45 2.76 9.29
CA PRO A 93 23.41 1.76 9.08
C PRO A 93 23.29 0.84 10.30
N ALA A 94 22.06 0.57 10.72
CA ALA A 94 21.79 -0.39 11.78
C ALA A 94 22.00 -1.84 11.30
N GLU A 95 22.16 -2.75 12.25
CA GLU A 95 22.21 -4.19 11.96
C GLU A 95 20.84 -4.67 11.46
N ALA A 96 20.89 -5.67 10.56
CA ALA A 96 19.67 -6.32 10.08
C ALA A 96 18.88 -6.90 11.26
N GLY A 97 17.58 -6.65 11.23
CA GLY A 97 16.64 -7.14 12.23
C GLY A 97 16.54 -8.67 12.21
N GLY A 98 16.10 -9.21 13.33
CA GLY A 98 15.81 -10.63 13.49
C GLY A 98 14.37 -11.00 13.12
N PRO A 99 13.86 -12.11 13.69
CA PRO A 99 12.47 -12.56 13.53
C PRO A 99 11.43 -11.48 13.77
N ASP A 100 11.70 -10.55 14.69
CA ASP A 100 10.80 -9.48 15.12
C ASP A 100 10.50 -8.47 13.98
N THR A 101 11.34 -8.40 12.95
CA THR A 101 11.11 -7.53 11.78
C THR A 101 10.52 -8.28 10.58
N ALA A 102 10.39 -9.61 10.65
CA ALA A 102 10.15 -10.45 9.48
C ALA A 102 8.74 -10.27 8.89
N ALA A 103 7.71 -10.10 9.72
CA ALA A 103 6.33 -9.91 9.25
C ALA A 103 6.19 -8.60 8.45
N GLY A 104 6.59 -7.46 9.04
CA GLY A 104 6.60 -6.17 8.36
C GLY A 104 7.46 -6.15 7.09
N LEU A 105 8.63 -6.81 7.13
CA LEU A 105 9.49 -6.95 5.95
C LEU A 105 8.80 -7.73 4.82
N SER A 106 8.16 -8.86 5.15
CA SER A 106 7.42 -9.67 4.17
C SER A 106 6.28 -8.88 3.56
N ALA A 107 5.49 -8.17 4.38
CA ALA A 107 4.34 -7.42 3.91
C ALA A 107 4.74 -6.23 3.01
N LEU A 108 5.82 -5.51 3.33
CA LEU A 108 6.36 -4.44 2.47
C LEU A 108 6.82 -4.98 1.11
N LEU A 109 7.42 -6.17 1.10
CA LEU A 109 7.83 -6.85 -0.12
C LEU A 109 6.61 -7.30 -0.94
N GLU A 110 5.57 -7.83 -0.30
CA GLU A 110 4.33 -8.28 -0.94
C GLU A 110 3.57 -7.14 -1.62
N LEU A 111 3.52 -5.96 -0.98
CA LEU A 111 2.89 -4.74 -1.51
C LEU A 111 3.25 -4.44 -2.98
N THR A 112 4.52 -4.64 -3.35
CA THR A 112 5.06 -4.32 -4.68
C THR A 112 5.48 -5.56 -5.48
N CYS A 113 5.11 -6.77 -5.01
CA CYS A 113 5.54 -8.03 -5.61
C CYS A 113 5.15 -8.14 -7.09
N VAL A 114 3.94 -7.70 -7.44
CA VAL A 114 3.41 -7.74 -8.81
C VAL A 114 4.24 -6.90 -9.79
N TRP A 115 4.89 -5.83 -9.33
CA TRP A 115 5.78 -5.04 -10.19
C TRP A 115 6.99 -5.86 -10.64
N ALA A 116 7.52 -6.71 -9.76
CA ALA A 116 8.64 -7.58 -10.09
C ALA A 116 8.23 -8.84 -10.86
N GLU A 117 7.05 -9.40 -10.57
CA GLU A 117 6.61 -10.67 -11.15
C GLU A 117 5.88 -10.53 -12.49
N GLN A 118 5.14 -9.44 -12.68
CA GLN A 118 4.27 -9.23 -13.85
C GLN A 118 4.67 -8.00 -14.68
N SER A 119 5.71 -7.29 -14.25
CA SER A 119 6.36 -6.21 -15.00
C SER A 119 7.88 -6.43 -14.96
N ASN A 120 8.68 -5.37 -15.15
CA ASN A 120 10.14 -5.42 -15.07
C ASN A 120 10.67 -4.68 -13.83
N GLY A 121 9.84 -4.53 -12.80
CA GLY A 121 10.15 -3.79 -11.60
C GLY A 121 11.19 -4.47 -10.73
N ARG A 122 11.85 -3.67 -9.90
CA ARG A 122 12.74 -4.12 -8.83
C ARG A 122 12.19 -3.67 -7.51
N ARG A 123 12.41 -4.50 -6.49
CA ARG A 123 12.06 -4.21 -5.10
C ARG A 123 13.14 -4.73 -4.18
N SER A 124 13.42 -3.95 -3.13
CA SER A 124 14.32 -4.33 -2.04
C SER A 124 13.76 -3.72 -0.76
N ALA A 125 13.85 -4.46 0.34
CA ALA A 125 13.45 -3.97 1.64
C ALA A 125 14.38 -4.53 2.72
N VAL A 126 14.48 -3.82 3.83
CA VAL A 126 15.21 -4.24 5.03
C VAL A 126 14.35 -3.95 6.26
N GLY A 127 14.49 -4.80 7.27
CA GLY A 127 14.10 -4.50 8.65
C GLY A 127 15.36 -4.42 9.50
N VAL A 128 15.39 -3.51 10.47
CA VAL A 128 16.54 -3.24 11.36
C VAL A 128 16.08 -3.01 12.78
N HIS A 129 17.00 -3.18 13.74
CA HIS A 129 16.83 -2.64 15.10
C HIS A 129 17.41 -1.22 15.12
N GLY A 130 16.56 -0.21 15.13
CA GLY A 130 16.95 1.18 14.98
C GLY A 130 15.81 2.06 14.50
N ASP A 131 16.17 3.20 13.91
CA ASP A 131 15.24 4.19 13.38
C ASP A 131 15.12 4.13 11.83
N ALA A 132 14.17 4.90 11.28
CA ALA A 132 13.96 4.96 9.84
C ALA A 132 15.17 5.47 9.05
N ALA A 133 16.03 6.32 9.64
CA ALA A 133 17.23 6.82 8.98
C ALA A 133 18.24 5.69 8.79
N GLN A 134 18.42 4.89 9.84
CA GLN A 134 19.29 3.73 9.84
C GLN A 134 18.78 2.65 8.88
N ALA A 135 17.47 2.44 8.79
CA ALA A 135 16.87 1.52 7.83
C ALA A 135 17.13 1.96 6.37
N VAL A 136 16.96 3.25 6.07
CA VAL A 136 17.26 3.82 4.74
C VAL A 136 18.76 3.70 4.42
N ALA A 137 19.63 4.00 5.37
CA ALA A 137 21.08 3.85 5.22
C ALA A 137 21.48 2.38 4.96
N ALA A 138 20.88 1.43 5.68
CA ALA A 138 21.11 0.00 5.48
C ALA A 138 20.63 -0.48 4.10
N LEU A 139 19.50 0.04 3.61
CA LEU A 139 18.93 -0.33 2.31
C LEU A 139 19.71 0.25 1.12
N THR A 140 20.11 1.52 1.21
CA THR A 140 20.60 2.29 0.06
C THR A 140 22.10 2.59 0.11
N GLY A 141 22.74 2.41 1.27
CA GLY A 141 24.11 2.83 1.52
C GLY A 141 24.27 4.34 1.74
N THR A 142 23.17 5.10 1.83
CA THR A 142 23.15 6.56 2.06
C THR A 142 22.00 6.95 2.96
N THR A 143 22.12 8.06 3.69
CA THR A 143 21.02 8.61 4.48
C THR A 143 19.96 9.30 3.63
N GLY A 144 20.34 9.73 2.42
CA GLY A 144 19.44 10.33 1.45
C GLY A 144 18.69 11.56 1.97
N ARG A 145 17.51 11.78 1.41
CA ARG A 145 16.55 12.81 1.85
C ARG A 145 15.26 12.16 2.32
N ARG A 146 14.56 12.79 3.28
CA ARG A 146 13.32 12.25 3.84
C ARG A 146 12.26 13.31 4.07
N LEU A 147 11.00 12.90 4.00
CA LEU A 147 9.84 13.69 4.41
C LEU A 147 8.99 12.82 5.33
N SER A 148 8.65 13.32 6.52
CA SER A 148 7.70 12.65 7.41
C SER A 148 6.29 12.76 6.85
N LEU A 149 5.51 11.68 6.94
CA LEU A 149 4.15 11.59 6.45
C LEU A 149 3.16 11.36 7.60
N PRO A 150 1.96 11.94 7.53
CA PRO A 150 0.81 11.44 8.27
C PRO A 150 0.54 9.97 7.94
N ALA A 151 0.01 9.21 8.91
CA ALA A 151 -0.29 7.78 8.73
C ALA A 151 -1.27 7.54 7.58
N GLU A 152 -2.25 8.42 7.41
CA GLU A 152 -3.25 8.33 6.35
C GLU A 152 -2.63 8.54 4.96
N GLU A 153 -1.66 9.45 4.84
CA GLU A 153 -0.92 9.65 3.58
C GLU A 153 -0.05 8.43 3.28
N ALA A 154 0.62 7.85 4.28
CA ALA A 154 1.41 6.64 4.11
C ALA A 154 0.54 5.44 3.68
N LEU A 155 -0.63 5.26 4.30
CA LEU A 155 -1.62 4.25 3.89
C LEU A 155 -2.13 4.47 2.47
N ALA A 156 -2.40 5.73 2.07
CA ALA A 156 -2.79 6.04 0.70
C ALA A 156 -1.71 5.60 -0.32
N LEU A 157 -0.43 5.80 0.01
CA LEU A 157 0.70 5.37 -0.82
C LEU A 157 0.82 3.86 -0.91
N MET A 158 0.67 3.15 0.21
CA MET A 158 0.66 1.68 0.21
C MET A 158 -0.52 1.15 -0.60
N ALA A 159 -1.71 1.72 -0.43
CA ALA A 159 -2.89 1.33 -1.18
C ALA A 159 -2.74 1.57 -2.69
N TRP A 160 -2.17 2.71 -3.08
CA TRP A 160 -1.85 3.00 -4.48
C TRP A 160 -0.86 1.96 -5.05
N ALA A 161 0.23 1.67 -4.34
CA ALA A 161 1.24 0.72 -4.79
C ALA A 161 0.65 -0.68 -4.94
N GLY A 162 -0.07 -1.17 -3.92
CA GLY A 162 -0.73 -2.48 -3.92
C GLY A 162 -1.86 -2.62 -4.95
N ALA A 163 -2.49 -1.51 -5.37
CA ALA A 163 -3.49 -1.50 -6.44
C ALA A 163 -2.87 -1.54 -7.83
N SER A 164 -1.70 -0.92 -8.00
CA SER A 164 -1.02 -0.76 -9.29
C SER A 164 -0.34 -2.04 -9.78
N GLY A 165 -0.03 -2.09 -11.09
CA GLY A 165 0.69 -3.21 -11.72
C GLY A 165 2.13 -2.87 -12.12
N GLY A 166 2.63 -1.68 -11.75
CA GLY A 166 3.84 -1.12 -12.35
C GLY A 166 3.60 -0.68 -13.81
N ALA A 167 4.67 -0.58 -14.59
CA ALA A 167 4.65 -0.06 -15.95
C ALA A 167 3.93 -0.99 -16.96
N TYR A 168 4.08 -2.30 -16.81
CA TYR A 168 3.55 -3.29 -17.77
C TYR A 168 2.57 -4.29 -17.16
N GLY A 169 2.57 -4.43 -15.82
CA GLY A 169 1.70 -5.37 -15.14
C GLY A 169 0.25 -4.92 -15.12
N ARG A 170 -0.66 -5.88 -14.94
CA ARG A 170 -2.09 -5.56 -14.86
C ARG A 170 -2.42 -4.91 -13.52
N ARG A 171 -3.12 -3.78 -13.58
CA ARG A 171 -3.68 -3.14 -12.39
C ARG A 171 -4.63 -4.10 -11.64
N ARG A 172 -4.39 -4.23 -10.34
CA ARG A 172 -5.08 -5.15 -9.43
C ARG A 172 -6.39 -4.56 -8.90
N GLY A 173 -6.44 -3.24 -8.76
CA GLY A 173 -7.63 -2.48 -8.37
C GLY A 173 -7.57 -1.95 -6.94
N MET A 174 -8.43 -0.98 -6.63
CA MET A 174 -8.42 -0.28 -5.35
C MET A 174 -8.79 -1.18 -4.18
N ALA A 175 -9.67 -2.16 -4.40
CA ALA A 175 -10.04 -3.13 -3.38
C ALA A 175 -8.82 -3.95 -2.92
N ARG A 176 -7.98 -4.35 -3.88
CA ARG A 176 -6.72 -5.05 -3.56
C ARG A 176 -5.71 -4.10 -2.91
N GLY A 177 -5.58 -2.88 -3.39
CA GLY A 177 -4.72 -1.87 -2.76
C GLY A 177 -5.04 -1.65 -1.29
N ARG A 178 -6.32 -1.44 -0.97
CA ARG A 178 -6.81 -1.29 0.40
C ARG A 178 -6.47 -2.50 1.27
N PHE A 179 -6.70 -3.71 0.76
CA PHE A 179 -6.31 -4.94 1.43
C PHE A 179 -4.82 -4.99 1.77
N GLU A 180 -3.95 -4.73 0.79
CA GLU A 180 -2.50 -4.79 0.99
C GLU A 180 -2.02 -3.71 1.98
N ALA A 181 -2.64 -2.53 1.97
CA ALA A 181 -2.34 -1.46 2.92
C ALA A 181 -2.71 -1.86 4.36
N TRP A 182 -3.89 -2.45 4.57
CA TRP A 182 -4.30 -2.98 5.87
C TRP A 182 -3.39 -4.11 6.34
N TRP A 183 -3.07 -5.05 5.44
CA TRP A 183 -2.21 -6.20 5.75
C TRP A 183 -0.81 -5.73 6.15
N CYS A 184 -0.23 -4.82 5.38
CA CYS A 184 1.08 -4.27 5.69
C CYS A 184 1.09 -3.46 6.98
N ALA A 185 0.08 -2.62 7.21
CA ALA A 185 -0.03 -1.86 8.44
C ALA A 185 -0.18 -2.76 9.67
N ALA A 186 -1.00 -3.80 9.58
CA ALA A 186 -1.16 -4.79 10.65
C ALA A 186 0.17 -5.52 10.93
N ALA A 187 0.89 -5.96 9.89
CA ALA A 187 2.17 -6.65 10.05
C ALA A 187 3.28 -5.74 10.64
N LEU A 188 3.30 -4.46 10.27
CA LEU A 188 4.23 -3.47 10.83
C LEU A 188 3.91 -3.14 12.29
N ALA A 189 2.64 -3.21 12.68
CA ALA A 189 2.15 -2.97 14.04
C ALA A 189 2.07 -4.24 14.91
N GLY A 190 2.46 -5.42 14.40
CA GLY A 190 2.35 -6.70 15.13
C GLY A 190 0.91 -7.20 15.36
N LEU A 191 -0.04 -6.79 14.52
CA LEU A 191 -1.48 -7.12 14.60
C LEU A 191 -1.94 -8.12 13.51
N ASP A 192 -1.03 -8.92 12.95
CA ASP A 192 -1.27 -9.81 11.81
C ASP A 192 -1.78 -11.22 12.20
N SER A 193 -1.93 -11.51 13.50
CA SER A 193 -2.38 -12.83 13.99
C SER A 193 -3.88 -13.10 13.82
N ASP A 194 -4.71 -12.07 13.98
CA ASP A 194 -6.17 -12.16 13.90
C ASP A 194 -6.70 -11.23 12.79
N TRP A 195 -7.08 -11.80 11.66
CA TRP A 195 -7.45 -11.02 10.47
C TRP A 195 -8.98 -10.88 10.27
N PRO A 196 -9.48 -9.67 9.96
CA PRO A 196 -8.78 -8.39 10.09
C PRO A 196 -8.68 -7.95 11.56
N PRO A 197 -7.66 -7.15 11.93
CA PRO A 197 -7.59 -6.56 13.27
C PRO A 197 -8.77 -5.62 13.52
N ALA A 198 -9.02 -5.29 14.79
CA ALA A 198 -10.05 -4.33 15.14
C ALA A 198 -9.72 -2.93 14.57
N VAL A 199 -10.71 -2.27 13.98
CA VAL A 199 -10.55 -0.97 13.28
C VAL A 199 -9.90 0.09 14.16
N ASP A 200 -10.34 0.20 15.41
CA ASP A 200 -9.85 1.22 16.33
C ASP A 200 -8.44 0.88 16.84
N GLU A 201 -8.13 -0.40 17.01
CA GLU A 201 -6.81 -0.89 17.44
C GLU A 201 -5.75 -0.66 16.36
N LEU A 202 -6.02 -1.09 15.12
CA LEU A 202 -5.14 -0.80 13.99
C LEU A 202 -5.00 0.72 13.79
N GLY A 203 -6.11 1.46 13.90
CA GLY A 203 -6.13 2.90 13.80
C GLY A 203 -5.23 3.58 14.83
N GLN A 204 -5.21 3.11 16.08
CA GLN A 204 -4.29 3.63 17.08
C GLN A 204 -2.83 3.27 16.73
N ALA A 205 -2.57 2.01 16.41
CA ALA A 205 -1.21 1.52 16.19
C ALA A 205 -0.50 2.24 15.02
N ILE A 206 -1.19 2.46 13.89
CA ILE A 206 -0.58 3.18 12.75
C ILE A 206 -0.20 4.63 13.07
N HIS A 207 -0.85 5.26 14.06
CA HIS A 207 -0.53 6.63 14.49
C HIS A 207 0.61 6.67 15.51
N GLU A 208 0.94 5.54 16.13
CA GLU A 208 2.11 5.38 17.00
C GLU A 208 3.39 5.11 16.18
N LEU A 209 3.24 4.57 14.96
CA LEU A 209 4.31 4.43 13.99
C LEU A 209 4.70 5.78 13.37
N GLY A 210 5.99 5.94 13.12
CA GLY A 210 6.49 7.01 12.26
C GLY A 210 6.56 6.57 10.80
N TRP A 211 6.17 7.46 9.90
CA TRP A 211 6.14 7.20 8.46
C TRP A 211 6.98 8.21 7.71
N TRP A 212 7.74 7.73 6.72
CA TRP A 212 8.56 8.57 5.87
C TRP A 212 8.49 8.17 4.41
N ARG A 213 8.52 9.20 3.56
CA ARG A 213 9.04 9.08 2.21
C ARG A 213 10.52 9.37 2.20
N PHE A 214 11.25 8.69 1.33
CA PHE A 214 12.68 8.96 1.15
C PHE A 214 13.09 8.93 -0.32
N ASP A 215 14.26 9.46 -0.62
CA ASP A 215 15.00 9.13 -1.85
C ASP A 215 16.51 9.09 -1.55
N ASP A 216 17.27 8.48 -2.44
CA ASP A 216 18.74 8.36 -2.34
C ASP A 216 19.48 9.52 -3.04
N GLY A 217 18.78 10.60 -3.38
CA GLY A 217 19.29 11.71 -4.19
C GLY A 217 19.22 11.48 -5.70
N THR A 218 18.80 10.30 -6.16
CA THR A 218 18.53 10.05 -7.59
C THR A 218 17.08 10.39 -7.91
N ALA A 219 16.86 10.98 -9.10
CA ALA A 219 15.49 11.26 -9.55
C ALA A 219 14.82 9.94 -9.96
N PRO A 220 13.75 9.50 -9.27
CA PRO A 220 13.07 8.29 -9.65
C PRO A 220 12.37 8.47 -11.01
N SER A 221 12.25 7.38 -11.77
CA SER A 221 11.53 7.36 -13.05
C SER A 221 10.51 6.24 -13.06
N GLY A 222 9.38 6.45 -13.74
CA GLY A 222 8.29 5.48 -13.77
C GLY A 222 7.57 5.31 -12.43
N TRP A 223 7.02 4.12 -12.20
CA TRP A 223 6.36 3.75 -10.96
C TRP A 223 7.40 3.51 -9.88
N HIS A 224 7.22 4.11 -8.71
CA HIS A 224 8.17 3.95 -7.62
C HIS A 224 7.49 4.13 -6.27
N LEU A 225 8.02 3.45 -5.27
CA LEU A 225 7.66 3.60 -3.87
C LEU A 225 8.95 3.51 -3.03
N GLN A 226 9.34 4.64 -2.44
CA GLN A 226 10.38 4.72 -1.43
C GLN A 226 9.71 5.12 -0.12
N MET A 227 9.68 4.21 0.84
CA MET A 227 9.01 4.39 2.12
C MET A 227 9.83 3.79 3.24
N ALA A 228 9.94 4.51 4.35
CA ALA A 228 10.45 3.97 5.60
C ALA A 228 9.39 4.10 6.69
N VAL A 229 9.44 3.17 7.63
CA VAL A 229 8.51 3.08 8.77
C VAL A 229 9.35 2.78 10.00
N GLU A 230 9.03 3.38 11.13
CA GLU A 230 9.68 3.09 12.41
C GLU A 230 8.63 2.90 13.48
N ASP A 231 8.84 1.87 14.29
CA ASP A 231 8.17 1.65 15.55
C ASP A 231 9.12 2.15 16.66
N PRO A 232 8.87 3.36 17.20
CA PRO A 232 9.72 3.91 18.24
C PRO A 232 9.57 3.20 19.60
N LEU A 233 8.48 2.46 19.82
CA LEU A 233 8.23 1.75 21.08
C LEU A 233 9.07 0.47 21.13
N ASP A 234 9.14 -0.26 20.02
CA ASP A 234 9.91 -1.50 19.91
C ASP A 234 11.34 -1.28 19.38
N GLY A 235 11.66 -0.07 18.92
CA GLY A 235 12.98 0.26 18.37
C GLY A 235 13.26 -0.51 17.07
N LEU A 236 12.22 -0.71 16.26
CA LEU A 236 12.28 -1.40 14.98
C LEU A 236 12.05 -0.42 13.85
N ALA A 237 12.71 -0.63 12.71
CA ALA A 237 12.44 0.15 11.53
C ALA A 237 12.55 -0.68 10.27
N TRP A 238 11.83 -0.26 9.23
CA TRP A 238 11.83 -0.86 7.92
C TRP A 238 12.03 0.20 6.85
N ALA A 239 12.64 -0.20 5.74
CA ALA A 239 12.69 0.61 4.53
C ALA A 239 12.39 -0.27 3.32
N LEU A 240 11.59 0.27 2.40
CA LEU A 240 11.25 -0.32 1.11
C LEU A 240 11.68 0.64 0.00
N SER A 241 12.37 0.10 -1.01
CA SER A 241 12.58 0.76 -2.30
C SER A 241 12.08 -0.15 -3.39
N ALA A 242 11.05 0.31 -4.09
CA ALA A 242 10.50 -0.33 -5.28
C ALA A 242 10.47 0.65 -6.44
N GLY A 243 10.77 0.16 -7.64
CA GLY A 243 10.81 0.97 -8.84
C GLY A 243 10.58 0.13 -10.08
N ASP A 244 9.85 0.67 -11.04
CA ASP A 244 9.56 0.07 -12.33
C ASP A 244 9.48 1.16 -13.40
N SER A 245 10.43 1.12 -14.34
CA SER A 245 10.54 2.11 -15.40
C SER A 245 10.07 1.53 -16.73
N ALA A 246 9.30 2.32 -17.47
CA ALA A 246 8.83 1.97 -18.82
C ALA A 246 9.92 2.08 -19.90
N ALA A 247 11.20 2.16 -19.52
CA ALA A 247 12.29 2.31 -20.48
C ALA A 247 12.41 1.03 -21.34
N PRO A 248 12.60 1.15 -22.66
CA PRO A 248 12.81 -0.03 -23.50
C PRO A 248 14.09 -0.74 -23.07
N ILE A 249 14.03 -2.06 -22.95
CA ILE A 249 15.21 -2.93 -22.93
C ILE A 249 16.07 -2.60 -24.16
N GLY A 250 17.26 -2.07 -23.92
CA GLY A 250 18.30 -1.87 -24.95
C GLY A 250 18.93 -3.18 -25.40
#